data_AF-A0A816AGT7-F1
#
_entry.id   AF-A0A816AGT7-F1
#
_cell.length_a   1.000
_cell.length_b   1.000
_cell.length_c   1.000
_cell.angle_alpha   90.00
_cell.angle_beta   90.00
_cell.angle_gamma   90.00
#
_symmetry.space_group_name_H-M   'P 1'
#
loop_
_entity.id
_entity.type
_entity.pdbx_description
1 polymer ?
#
loop_
_entity_poly.entity_id
_entity_poly.type
_entity_poly.pdbx_seq_one_letter_code
_entity_poly.pdbx_strand_id
1 'polypeptide(L)'
;MFDSKEFYYDLWNNYLPEDAHVRCSGRLYISVTKLFPYPHNQIVSHYQTRNDLIETILASMCLPLIFLRSIVRTRGGWAVDGGFTNDLPCCDSYTVTISSMNTNADIFPKDCAFGLLDVIQVPKLERVWQVARMAERDAAACVDLKLEHWMNIKKPGTINQNVPAPSD
;
A
#
# COMPACT_ATOMS: atom_id res chain seq x y z
N MET A 1 -9.20 22.38 -5.76
CA MET A 1 -10.12 21.22 -5.67
C MET A 1 -9.41 20.19 -4.81
N PHE A 2 -10.04 19.66 -3.75
CA PHE A 2 -9.38 18.72 -2.82
C PHE A 2 -8.98 17.38 -3.47
N ASP A 3 -9.53 17.08 -4.65
CA ASP A 3 -9.20 15.90 -5.44
C ASP A 3 -8.36 16.28 -6.66
N SER A 4 -7.15 16.80 -6.43
CA SER A 4 -6.18 17.12 -7.49
C SER A 4 -4.81 16.51 -7.18
N LYS A 5 -4.02 16.27 -8.23
CA LYS A 5 -2.67 15.74 -8.09
C LYS A 5 -1.82 16.62 -7.19
N GLU A 6 -1.95 17.94 -7.34
CA GLU A 6 -1.21 18.96 -6.59
C GLU A 6 -1.56 18.89 -5.11
N PHE A 7 -2.85 18.78 -4.76
CA PHE A 7 -3.27 18.65 -3.37
C PHE A 7 -2.64 17.44 -2.68
N TYR A 8 -2.73 16.25 -3.30
CA TYR A 8 -2.14 15.04 -2.72
C TYR A 8 -0.62 15.07 -2.74
N TYR A 9 -0.01 15.67 -3.75
CA TYR A 9 1.43 15.86 -3.79
C TYR A 9 1.90 16.71 -2.60
N ASP A 10 1.26 17.86 -2.37
CA ASP A 10 1.59 18.75 -1.25
C ASP A 10 1.35 18.07 0.09
N LEU A 11 0.25 17.30 0.22
CA LEU A 11 -0.03 16.49 1.39
C LEU A 11 1.14 15.54 1.68
N TRP A 12 1.51 14.68 0.72
CA TRP A 12 2.60 13.72 0.93
C TRP A 12 3.95 14.41 1.14
N ASN A 13 4.22 15.49 0.42
CA ASN A 13 5.47 16.25 0.57
C ASN A 13 5.60 16.90 1.97
N ASN A 14 4.49 17.27 2.60
CA ASN A 14 4.48 17.83 3.96
C ASN A 14 4.61 16.76 5.06
N TYR A 15 4.04 15.57 4.86
CA TYR A 15 4.02 14.51 5.89
C TYR A 15 5.19 13.53 5.78
N LEU A 16 5.81 13.37 4.61
CA LEU A 16 6.93 12.47 4.42
C LEU A 16 8.27 13.15 4.75
N PRO A 17 9.16 12.51 5.55
CA PRO A 17 10.49 13.04 5.78
C PRO A 17 11.31 13.08 4.48
N GLU A 18 12.37 13.89 4.46
CA GLU A 18 13.25 14.06 3.28
C GLU A 18 13.84 12.73 2.77
N ASP A 19 14.18 11.83 3.68
CA ASP A 19 14.78 10.52 3.39
C ASP A 19 13.75 9.39 3.17
N ALA A 20 12.45 9.70 3.07
CA ALA A 20 11.40 8.69 2.98
C ALA A 20 11.64 7.65 1.87
N HIS A 21 12.11 8.09 0.70
CA HIS A 21 12.44 7.21 -0.43
C HIS A 21 13.55 6.20 -0.11
N VAL A 22 14.57 6.59 0.66
CA VAL A 22 15.62 5.69 1.15
C VAL A 22 15.03 4.71 2.15
N ARG A 23 14.19 5.21 3.08
CA ARG A 23 13.57 4.37 4.10
C ARG A 23 12.59 3.35 3.51
N CYS A 24 11.88 3.71 2.44
CA CYS A 24 10.89 2.85 1.80
C CYS A 24 11.52 1.85 0.83
N SER A 25 12.67 2.17 0.21
CA SER A 25 13.31 1.28 -0.75
C SER A 25 13.68 -0.08 -0.13
N GLY A 26 13.25 -1.16 -0.78
CA GLY A 26 13.39 -2.54 -0.31
C GLY A 26 12.47 -2.93 0.86
N ARG A 27 11.58 -2.03 1.30
CA ARG A 27 10.66 -2.27 2.44
C ARG A 27 9.20 -1.96 2.12
N LEU A 28 8.95 -1.07 1.17
CA LEU A 28 7.64 -0.72 0.66
C LEU A 28 7.55 -1.17 -0.79
N TYR A 29 6.46 -1.88 -1.10
CA TYR A 29 6.16 -2.40 -2.43
C TYR A 29 4.82 -1.83 -2.84
N ILE A 30 4.81 -1.05 -3.92
CA ILE A 30 3.59 -0.38 -4.40
C ILE A 30 3.22 -0.99 -5.75
N SER A 31 1.99 -1.49 -5.85
CA SER A 31 1.39 -1.99 -7.08
C SER A 31 0.86 -0.82 -7.91
N VAL A 32 1.24 -0.74 -9.18
CA VAL A 32 0.67 0.22 -10.13
C VAL A 32 0.29 -0.47 -11.43
N THR A 33 -0.73 0.04 -12.10
CA THR A 33 -1.12 -0.41 -13.44
C THR A 33 -0.48 0.51 -14.48
N LYS A 34 0.51 0.01 -15.23
CA LYS A 34 1.16 0.73 -16.33
C LYS A 34 0.27 0.69 -17.56
N LEU A 35 0.08 1.83 -18.22
CA LEU A 35 -0.87 1.92 -19.34
C LEU A 35 -0.25 1.55 -20.70
N PHE A 36 1.07 1.70 -20.84
CA PHE A 36 1.79 1.50 -22.10
C PHE A 36 2.88 0.44 -21.96
N PRO A 37 3.14 -0.36 -23.01
CA PRO A 37 2.45 -0.39 -24.30
C PRO A 37 1.04 -1.01 -24.27
N TYR A 38 0.71 -1.75 -23.20
CA TYR A 38 -0.62 -2.23 -22.86
C TYR A 38 -0.76 -2.28 -21.32
N PRO A 39 -1.98 -2.30 -20.76
CA PRO A 39 -2.20 -2.41 -19.32
C PRO A 39 -1.50 -3.63 -18.71
N HIS A 40 -0.58 -3.40 -17.78
CA HIS A 40 0.09 -4.46 -17.03
C HIS A 40 0.47 -4.00 -15.63
N ASN A 41 0.59 -4.95 -14.71
CA ASN A 41 1.02 -4.66 -13.37
C ASN A 41 2.53 -4.38 -13.30
N GLN A 42 2.91 -3.41 -12.47
CA GLN A 42 4.29 -3.22 -12.04
C GLN A 42 4.32 -3.04 -10.53
N ILE A 43 5.11 -3.88 -9.84
CA ILE A 43 5.45 -3.67 -8.44
C ILE A 43 6.70 -2.81 -8.36
N VAL A 44 6.58 -1.63 -7.75
CA VAL A 44 7.70 -0.70 -7.51
C VAL A 44 8.14 -0.84 -6.07
N SER A 45 9.42 -1.18 -5.86
CA SER A 45 9.99 -1.41 -4.52
C SER A 45 11.23 -0.59 -4.21
N HIS A 46 11.71 0.22 -5.17
CA HIS A 46 12.91 1.04 -5.04
C HIS A 46 12.64 2.43 -5.59
N TYR A 47 12.97 3.44 -4.78
CA TYR A 47 12.64 4.85 -5.03
C TYR A 47 13.92 5.67 -5.02
N GLN A 48 14.23 6.33 -6.15
CA GLN A 48 15.50 7.08 -6.29
C GLN A 48 15.48 8.43 -5.56
N THR A 49 14.31 9.06 -5.47
CA THR A 49 14.14 10.36 -4.83
C THR A 49 12.82 10.39 -4.06
N ARG A 50 12.66 11.37 -3.16
CA ARG A 50 11.37 11.57 -2.45
C ARG A 50 10.23 11.79 -3.43
N ASN A 51 10.47 12.51 -4.52
CA ASN A 51 9.45 12.74 -5.55
C ASN A 51 9.09 11.44 -6.28
N ASP A 52 10.05 10.58 -6.58
CA ASP A 52 9.80 9.26 -7.19
C ASP A 52 8.87 8.40 -6.31
N LEU A 53 9.08 8.42 -4.99
CA LEU A 53 8.18 7.78 -4.02
C LEU A 53 6.78 8.41 -4.05
N ILE A 54 6.68 9.73 -3.95
CA ILE A 54 5.38 10.44 -3.94
C ILE A 54 4.61 10.19 -5.23
N GLU A 55 5.23 10.31 -6.40
CA GLU A 55 4.57 10.04 -7.68
C GLU A 55 4.11 8.59 -7.80
N THR A 56 4.86 7.64 -7.23
CA THR A 56 4.44 6.23 -7.20
C THR A 56 3.23 6.01 -6.29
N ILE A 57 3.18 6.65 -5.12
CA ILE A 57 2.01 6.64 -4.23
C ILE A 57 0.80 7.24 -4.95
N LEU A 58 0.97 8.42 -5.57
CA LEU A 58 -0.09 9.11 -6.30
C LEU A 58 -0.63 8.26 -7.46
N ALA A 59 0.25 7.56 -8.20
CA ALA A 59 -0.17 6.65 -9.24
C ALA A 59 -0.99 5.48 -8.68
N SER A 60 -0.53 4.88 -7.58
CA SER A 60 -1.19 3.72 -6.95
C SER A 60 -2.56 4.03 -6.37
N MET A 61 -2.90 5.29 -6.12
CA MET A 61 -4.23 5.71 -5.64
C MET A 61 -5.06 6.38 -6.73
N CYS A 62 -4.54 6.51 -7.97
CA CYS A 62 -5.23 7.19 -9.06
C CYS A 62 -6.27 6.26 -9.71
N LEU A 63 -7.53 6.40 -9.29
CA LEU A 63 -8.70 5.78 -9.92
C LEU A 63 -9.29 6.75 -10.94
N PRO A 64 -9.00 6.59 -12.25
CA PRO A 64 -9.42 7.57 -13.25
C PRO A 64 -10.92 7.86 -13.16
N LEU A 65 -11.30 9.14 -13.26
CA LEU A 65 -12.68 9.65 -13.17
C LEU A 65 -13.30 9.66 -11.75
N ILE A 66 -12.77 8.90 -10.80
CA ILE A 66 -13.29 8.79 -9.43
C ILE A 66 -12.43 9.58 -8.45
N PHE A 67 -11.11 9.41 -8.54
CA PHE A 67 -10.14 9.94 -7.59
C PHE A 67 -8.81 10.22 -8.31
N LEU A 68 -8.27 11.42 -8.16
CA LEU A 68 -7.19 11.97 -8.99
C LEU A 68 -7.54 11.95 -10.48
N ARG A 69 -8.25 12.99 -10.93
CA ARG A 69 -8.67 13.16 -12.33
C ARG A 69 -7.53 13.12 -13.36
N SER A 70 -6.30 13.33 -12.93
CA SER A 70 -5.12 13.36 -13.79
C SER A 70 -4.26 12.12 -13.57
N ILE A 71 -4.05 11.37 -14.65
CA ILE A 71 -3.14 10.21 -14.67
C ILE A 71 -1.74 10.67 -14.24
N VAL A 72 -1.09 9.87 -13.41
CA VAL A 72 0.23 10.20 -12.87
C VAL A 72 1.31 9.54 -13.72
N ARG A 73 2.35 10.30 -14.04
CA ARG A 73 3.56 9.78 -14.67
C ARG A 73 4.55 9.42 -13.58
N THR A 74 4.92 8.14 -13.50
CA THR A 74 6.01 7.66 -12.64
C THR A 74 7.28 7.53 -13.47
N ARG A 75 8.42 7.20 -12.84
CA ARG A 75 9.71 7.00 -13.54
C ARG A 75 9.62 6.05 -14.74
N GLY A 76 8.75 5.04 -14.68
CA GLY A 76 8.55 4.08 -15.78
C GLY A 76 7.45 4.45 -16.78
N GLY A 77 6.89 5.66 -16.75
CA GLY A 77 5.76 6.09 -17.61
C GLY A 77 4.42 6.21 -16.89
N TRP A 78 3.36 6.43 -17.66
CA TRP A 78 1.99 6.66 -17.15
C TRP A 78 1.44 5.44 -16.42
N ALA A 79 0.87 5.69 -15.25
CA ALA A 79 0.37 4.68 -14.35
C ALA A 79 -0.92 5.15 -13.65
N VAL A 80 -1.74 4.17 -13.29
CA VAL A 80 -2.96 4.34 -12.48
C VAL A 80 -2.95 3.30 -11.36
N ASP A 81 -4.02 3.29 -10.56
CA ASP A 81 -4.19 2.44 -9.38
C ASP A 81 -3.82 0.97 -9.65
N GLY A 82 -3.10 0.37 -8.70
CA GLY A 82 -2.65 -1.01 -8.78
C GLY A 82 -3.79 -2.02 -8.80
N GLY A 83 -4.92 -1.69 -8.16
CA GLY A 83 -6.10 -2.55 -8.04
C GLY A 83 -6.74 -2.95 -9.36
N PHE A 84 -6.50 -2.20 -10.45
CA PHE A 84 -6.93 -2.62 -11.80
C PHE A 84 -6.22 -3.87 -12.32
N THR A 85 -5.05 -4.22 -11.78
CA THR A 85 -4.25 -5.37 -12.22
C THR A 85 -3.82 -6.29 -11.09
N ASN A 86 -3.51 -5.75 -9.91
CA ASN A 86 -3.13 -6.50 -8.73
C ASN A 86 -3.51 -5.70 -7.46
N ASP A 87 -4.71 -5.99 -6.94
CA ASP A 87 -5.27 -5.44 -5.70
C ASP A 87 -4.71 -6.10 -4.43
N LEU A 88 -4.08 -7.27 -4.56
CA LEU A 88 -3.60 -8.06 -3.43
C LEU A 88 -2.14 -8.51 -3.64
N PRO A 89 -1.18 -7.57 -3.71
CA PRO A 89 0.22 -7.93 -3.84
C PRO A 89 0.68 -8.74 -2.61
N CYS A 90 1.04 -10.00 -2.85
CA CYS A 90 1.55 -10.92 -1.84
C CYS A 90 3.02 -11.25 -2.14
N CYS A 91 3.91 -11.05 -1.17
CA CYS A 91 5.34 -11.25 -1.38
C CYS A 91 5.73 -12.72 -1.23
N ASP A 92 5.21 -13.39 -0.19
CA ASP A 92 5.49 -14.77 0.16
C ASP A 92 4.44 -15.31 1.16
N SER A 93 4.66 -16.54 1.65
CA SER A 93 3.79 -17.20 2.63
C SER A 93 3.75 -16.53 4.01
N TYR A 94 4.61 -15.54 4.27
CA TYR A 94 4.61 -14.76 5.51
C TYR A 94 3.93 -13.40 5.32
N THR A 95 3.28 -13.16 4.18
CA THR A 95 2.53 -11.93 3.93
C THR A 95 1.10 -12.09 4.44
N VAL A 96 0.69 -11.26 5.41
CA VAL A 96 -0.73 -11.10 5.75
C VAL A 96 -1.35 -10.06 4.82
N THR A 97 -2.41 -10.48 4.15
CA THR A 97 -3.14 -9.69 3.17
C THR A 97 -4.44 -9.14 3.75
N ILE A 98 -4.77 -7.89 3.39
CA ILE A 98 -5.96 -7.20 3.88
C ILE A 98 -6.65 -6.55 2.68
N SER A 99 -7.95 -6.79 2.49
CA SER A 99 -8.73 -6.11 1.44
C SER A 99 -10.18 -5.92 1.87
N SER A 100 -10.75 -4.77 1.50
CA SER A 100 -12.19 -4.51 1.67
C SER A 100 -13.04 -5.09 0.54
N MET A 101 -12.41 -5.46 -0.59
CA MET A 101 -13.09 -5.88 -1.82
C MET A 101 -12.80 -7.33 -2.20
N ASN A 102 -11.63 -7.84 -1.82
CA ASN A 102 -11.16 -9.16 -2.21
C ASN A 102 -11.33 -10.16 -1.06
N THR A 103 -12.29 -11.09 -1.23
CA THR A 103 -12.60 -12.13 -0.24
C THR A 103 -11.55 -13.23 -0.13
N ASN A 104 -10.52 -13.23 -0.99
CA ASN A 104 -9.40 -14.17 -0.89
C ASN A 104 -8.27 -13.65 0.03
N ALA A 105 -8.40 -12.43 0.57
CA ALA A 105 -7.45 -11.89 1.54
C ALA A 105 -7.58 -12.59 2.91
N ASP A 106 -6.53 -12.54 3.73
CA ASP A 106 -6.55 -13.11 5.08
C ASP A 106 -7.50 -12.34 6.00
N ILE A 107 -7.58 -11.02 5.80
CA ILE A 107 -8.50 -10.11 6.50
C ILE A 107 -9.38 -9.40 5.48
N PHE A 108 -10.68 -9.65 5.55
CA PHE A 108 -11.69 -9.03 4.70
C PHE A 108 -13.03 -8.95 5.47
N PRO A 109 -13.95 -8.04 5.10
CA PRO A 109 -15.23 -7.89 5.80
C PRO A 109 -16.11 -9.13 5.59
N LYS A 110 -16.27 -9.95 6.63
CA LYS A 110 -17.05 -11.21 6.56
C LYS A 110 -18.57 -10.98 6.60
N ASP A 111 -18.99 -9.94 7.31
CA ASP A 111 -20.40 -9.67 7.60
C ASP A 111 -21.05 -8.66 6.64
N CYS A 112 -20.28 -8.01 5.75
CA CYS A 112 -20.83 -7.15 4.72
C CYS A 112 -19.95 -7.11 3.46
N ALA A 113 -20.55 -7.26 2.29
CA ALA A 113 -19.85 -7.00 1.03
C ALA A 113 -19.74 -5.48 0.82
N PHE A 114 -18.55 -5.00 0.51
CA PHE A 114 -18.33 -3.62 0.08
C PHE A 114 -18.76 -3.51 -1.40
N GLY A 115 -19.75 -2.67 -1.68
CA GLY A 115 -20.31 -2.51 -3.01
C GLY A 115 -19.57 -1.43 -3.81
N LEU A 116 -19.69 -1.46 -5.14
CA LEU A 116 -19.12 -0.42 -6.01
C LEU A 116 -19.62 1.00 -5.66
N LEU A 117 -20.87 1.12 -5.18
CA LEU A 117 -21.43 2.40 -4.75
C LEU A 117 -20.75 2.98 -3.52
N ASP A 118 -20.18 2.13 -2.64
CA ASP A 118 -19.46 2.58 -1.45
C ASP A 118 -18.14 3.30 -1.81
N VAL A 119 -17.61 3.09 -3.02
CA VAL A 119 -16.40 3.76 -3.53
C VAL A 119 -16.69 5.20 -3.96
N ILE A 120 -17.89 5.47 -4.48
CA ILE A 120 -18.24 6.77 -5.08
C ILE A 120 -19.11 7.64 -4.17
N GLN A 121 -19.69 7.08 -3.11
CA GLN A 121 -20.54 7.82 -2.17
C GLN A 121 -19.75 8.20 -0.92
N VAL A 122 -19.92 9.44 -0.46
CA VAL A 122 -19.40 9.86 0.85
C VAL A 122 -20.21 9.13 1.94
N PRO A 123 -19.58 8.25 2.73
CA PRO A 123 -20.30 7.49 3.75
C PRO A 123 -20.75 8.41 4.89
N LYS A 124 -21.85 8.04 5.55
CA LYS A 124 -22.22 8.64 6.85
C LYS A 124 -21.16 8.29 7.89
N LEU A 125 -20.89 9.18 8.85
CA LEU A 125 -19.90 8.94 9.90
C LEU A 125 -20.15 7.65 10.70
N GLU A 126 -21.41 7.31 10.94
CA GLU A 126 -21.80 6.04 11.58
C GLU A 126 -21.30 4.83 10.78
N ARG A 127 -21.45 4.86 9.45
CA ARG A 127 -20.98 3.78 8.57
C ARG A 127 -19.45 3.66 8.62
N VAL A 128 -18.73 4.79 8.68
CA VAL A 128 -17.26 4.79 8.84
C VAL A 128 -16.85 4.05 10.11
N TRP A 129 -17.48 4.37 11.24
CA TRP A 129 -17.20 3.68 12.52
C TRP A 129 -17.59 2.20 12.50
N GLN A 130 -18.71 1.85 11.87
CA GLN A 130 -19.11 0.45 11.69
C GLN A 130 -18.04 -0.33 10.91
N VAL A 131 -17.58 0.20 9.77
CA VAL A 131 -16.54 -0.42 8.95
C VAL A 131 -15.23 -0.57 9.72
N ALA A 132 -14.83 0.45 10.50
CA ALA A 132 -13.64 0.36 11.35
C ALA A 132 -13.74 -0.76 12.40
N ARG A 133 -14.90 -0.91 13.07
CA ARG A 133 -15.12 -1.99 14.05
C ARG A 133 -15.18 -3.36 13.41
N MET A 134 -15.69 -3.48 12.19
CA MET A 134 -15.65 -4.72 11.42
C MET A 134 -14.20 -5.11 11.13
N ALA A 135 -13.40 -4.18 10.60
CA ALA A 135 -11.98 -4.42 10.33
C ALA A 135 -11.19 -4.85 11.59
N GLU A 136 -11.46 -4.24 12.75
CA GLU A 136 -10.86 -4.64 14.03
C GLU A 136 -11.21 -6.10 14.39
N ARG A 137 -12.47 -6.50 14.22
CA ARG A 137 -12.92 -7.88 14.52
C ARG A 137 -12.32 -8.88 13.54
N ASP A 138 -12.33 -8.58 12.25
CA ASP A 138 -11.79 -9.44 11.21
C ASP A 138 -10.27 -9.63 11.38
N ALA A 139 -9.55 -8.56 11.69
CA ALA A 139 -8.12 -8.62 12.01
C ALA A 139 -7.85 -9.42 13.30
N ALA A 140 -8.66 -9.24 14.36
CA ALA A 140 -8.50 -9.99 15.61
C ALA A 140 -8.76 -11.50 15.44
N ALA A 141 -9.58 -11.88 14.46
CA ALA A 141 -9.88 -13.26 14.10
C ALA A 141 -8.85 -13.90 13.16
N CYS A 142 -7.95 -13.11 12.56
CA CYS A 142 -6.88 -13.63 11.70
C CYS A 142 -5.81 -14.33 12.54
N VAL A 143 -5.67 -15.65 12.33
CA VAL A 143 -4.69 -16.49 13.05
C VAL A 143 -3.27 -16.18 12.58
N ASP A 144 -3.09 -15.92 11.29
CA ASP A 144 -1.78 -15.62 10.69
C ASP A 144 -1.17 -14.31 11.21
N LEU A 145 -2.00 -13.36 11.64
CA LEU A 145 -1.55 -12.13 12.31
C LEU A 145 -0.92 -12.39 13.69
N LYS A 146 -1.22 -13.53 14.34
CA LYS A 146 -0.79 -13.88 15.71
C LYS A 146 0.32 -14.93 15.76
N LEU A 147 0.95 -15.25 14.62
CA LEU A 147 1.99 -16.27 14.57
C LEU A 147 3.16 -15.89 15.50
N GLU A 148 3.36 -16.65 16.59
CA GLU A 148 4.53 -16.50 17.47
C GLU A 148 5.86 -16.56 16.68
N HIS A 149 5.83 -17.22 15.52
CA HIS A 149 6.90 -17.29 14.54
C HIS A 149 7.32 -15.93 13.95
N TRP A 150 6.46 -14.90 13.92
CA TRP A 150 6.84 -13.55 13.46
C TRP A 150 8.01 -12.96 14.27
N MET A 151 8.08 -13.27 15.57
CA MET A 151 9.18 -12.83 16.44
C MET A 151 10.53 -13.40 16.03
N ASN A 152 10.54 -14.50 15.27
CA ASN A 152 11.74 -15.21 14.85
C ASN A 152 12.16 -14.89 13.40
N ILE A 153 11.36 -14.10 12.65
CA ILE A 153 11.69 -13.70 11.28
C ILE A 153 12.81 -12.66 11.33
N LYS A 154 14.02 -13.06 10.94
CA LYS A 154 15.17 -12.16 10.85
C LYS A 154 15.08 -11.33 9.57
N LYS A 155 15.09 -10.00 9.70
CA LYS A 155 15.18 -9.12 8.53
C LYS A 155 16.52 -9.34 7.80
N PRO A 156 16.51 -9.52 6.46
CA PRO A 156 17.74 -9.62 5.70
C PRO A 156 18.61 -8.36 5.93
N GLY A 157 19.90 -8.56 6.24
CA GLY A 157 20.85 -7.48 6.54
C GLY A 157 21.10 -7.21 8.03
N THR A 158 20.43 -7.90 8.94
CA THR A 158 20.76 -7.84 10.38
C THR A 158 22.01 -8.69 10.66
N ILE A 159 23.20 -8.13 10.42
CA ILE A 159 24.45 -8.70 10.91
C ILE A 159 24.42 -8.62 12.43
N ASN A 160 24.59 -9.74 13.13
CA ASN A 160 24.74 -9.79 14.58
C ASN A 160 25.82 -8.78 15.02
N GLN A 161 25.47 -7.79 15.83
CA GLN A 161 26.42 -6.89 16.49
C GLN A 161 27.22 -7.58 17.63
N ASN A 162 27.19 -8.91 17.71
CA ASN A 162 28.00 -9.69 18.66
C ASN A 162 29.27 -10.21 17.98
N VAL A 163 30.06 -9.31 17.39
CA VAL A 163 31.46 -9.61 17.08
C VAL A 163 32.27 -9.13 18.30
N PRO A 164 32.96 -10.03 19.04
CA PRO A 164 33.84 -9.61 20.12
C PRO A 164 34.92 -8.69 19.54
N ALA A 165 35.21 -7.58 20.24
CA ALA A 165 36.32 -6.71 19.87
C ALA A 165 37.63 -7.53 19.76
N PRO A 166 38.51 -7.26 18.79
CA PRO A 166 39.78 -7.95 18.70
C PRO A 166 40.59 -7.67 19.96
N SER A 167 41.11 -8.73 20.59
CA SER A 167 42.01 -8.64 21.71
C SER A 167 43.35 -8.07 21.25
N ASP A 168 43.75 -6.94 21.84
CA ASP A 168 45.14 -6.44 21.80
C ASP A 168 46.09 -7.39 22.57
#